data_AF-A0A1S3QNC7-F1
#
_entry.id   AF-A0A1S3QNC7-F1
#
_cell.length_a   1.000
_cell.length_b   1.000
_cell.length_c   1.000
_cell.angle_alpha   90.00
_cell.angle_beta   90.00
_cell.angle_gamma   90.00
#
_symmetry.space_group_name_H-M   'P 1'
#
loop_
_entity.id
_entity.type
_entity.pdbx_description
1 polymer ?
#
loop_
_entity_poly.entity_id
_entity_poly.type
_entity_poly.pdbx_seq_one_letter_code
_entity_poly.pdbx_strand_id
1 'polypeptide(L)'
;MPLVLSLFEVLCRPAEDNDQAAALEKQMLRRSYFTFIQTITSSGINQVLANQGVENIERVLFTIIQGAVDFPDPIAQKTCFIVLSKLVELWGGKDGMAGFPDFIYKHIVPACFLAPLKPSFDLTDAQTVLTLSECALTLKMIHLRRGPEFIQYLQQEYLPSLQVSPEITQEVCQVLQQPDAKVLKNYMKAFFQRAKL
;
A
#
# COMPACT_ATOMS: atom_id res chain seq x y z
N MET A 1 20.18 4.52 5.04
CA MET A 1 20.65 3.27 4.38
C MET A 1 21.17 3.65 3.00
N PRO A 2 22.48 3.85 2.83
CA PRO A 2 23.05 4.30 1.56
C PRO A 2 22.65 3.41 0.38
N LEU A 3 22.67 2.08 0.56
CA LEU A 3 22.28 1.12 -0.49
C LEU A 3 20.85 1.31 -1.00
N VAL A 4 19.88 1.54 -0.11
CA VAL A 4 18.47 1.71 -0.50
C VAL A 4 18.26 3.01 -1.26
N LEU A 5 18.92 4.10 -0.81
CA LEU A 5 18.86 5.39 -1.49
C LEU A 5 19.52 5.33 -2.87
N SER A 6 20.71 4.72 -2.98
CA SER A 6 21.40 4.57 -4.26
C SER A 6 20.65 3.67 -5.24
N LEU A 7 20.06 2.56 -4.78
CA LEU A 7 19.22 1.72 -5.63
C LEU A 7 18.00 2.49 -6.14
N PHE A 8 17.37 3.27 -5.28
CA PHE A 8 16.20 4.04 -5.66
C PHE A 8 16.53 5.19 -6.62
N GLU A 9 17.63 5.92 -6.40
CA GLU A 9 18.10 6.95 -7.33
C GLU A 9 18.34 6.41 -8.74
N VAL A 10 18.83 5.16 -8.85
CA VAL A 10 18.99 4.48 -10.14
C VAL A 10 17.63 4.09 -10.73
N LEU A 11 16.69 3.63 -9.90
CA LEU A 11 15.34 3.23 -10.32
C LEU A 11 14.46 4.39 -10.77
N CYS A 12 14.67 5.60 -10.23
CA CYS A 12 13.93 6.81 -10.62
C CYS A 12 14.37 7.39 -11.97
N ARG A 13 15.52 6.98 -12.50
CA ARG A 13 15.97 7.46 -13.82
C ARG A 13 15.07 6.83 -14.89
N PRO A 14 14.46 7.60 -15.81
CA PRO A 14 13.68 7.03 -16.90
C PRO A 14 14.56 6.11 -17.75
N ALA A 15 14.00 5.00 -18.25
CA ALA A 15 14.68 4.26 -19.32
C ALA A 15 14.57 5.08 -20.61
N GLU A 16 15.49 4.90 -21.54
CA GLU A 16 15.27 5.41 -22.89
C GLU A 16 14.02 4.73 -23.46
N ASP A 17 13.09 5.51 -24.02
CA ASP A 17 11.72 5.07 -24.34
C ASP A 17 11.65 3.88 -25.32
N ASN A 18 12.73 3.61 -26.06
CA ASN A 18 12.83 2.51 -27.03
C ASN A 18 13.64 1.30 -26.55
N ASP A 19 14.21 1.33 -25.34
CA ASP A 19 15.01 0.23 -24.80
C ASP A 19 14.14 -0.71 -23.94
N GLN A 20 13.55 -1.70 -24.61
CA GLN A 20 12.74 -2.74 -23.95
C GLN A 20 13.56 -3.58 -22.96
N ALA A 21 14.86 -3.81 -23.22
CA ALA A 21 15.71 -4.58 -22.33
C ALA A 21 15.97 -3.79 -21.03
N ALA A 22 16.33 -2.52 -21.14
CA ALA A 22 16.50 -1.65 -19.97
C ALA A 22 15.19 -1.48 -19.18
N ALA A 23 14.04 -1.42 -19.85
CA ALA A 23 12.74 -1.36 -19.18
C ALA A 23 12.47 -2.61 -18.33
N LEU A 24 12.76 -3.80 -18.87
CA LEU A 24 12.62 -5.07 -18.16
C LEU A 24 13.60 -5.19 -16.99
N GLU A 25 14.88 -4.82 -17.19
CA GLU A 25 15.90 -4.81 -16.14
C GLU A 25 15.50 -3.89 -14.98
N LYS A 26 14.99 -2.69 -15.28
CA LYS A 26 14.47 -1.77 -14.24
C LYS A 26 13.25 -2.31 -13.53
N GLN A 27 12.39 -3.05 -14.22
CA GLN A 27 11.26 -3.73 -13.58
C GLN A 27 11.74 -4.82 -12.62
N MET A 28 12.69 -5.66 -13.04
CA MET A 28 13.29 -6.69 -12.20
C MET A 28 14.00 -6.09 -10.99
N LEU A 29 14.76 -5.00 -11.18
CA LEU A 29 15.45 -4.31 -10.10
C LEU A 29 14.47 -3.72 -9.08
N ARG A 30 13.33 -3.15 -9.52
CA ARG A 30 12.24 -2.70 -8.64
C ARG A 30 11.67 -3.83 -7.80
N ARG A 31 11.37 -4.97 -8.43
CA ARG A 31 10.86 -6.16 -7.72
C ARG A 31 11.87 -6.67 -6.68
N SER A 32 13.15 -6.74 -7.03
CA SER A 32 14.21 -7.14 -6.09
C SER A 32 14.36 -6.15 -4.93
N TYR A 33 14.27 -4.84 -5.21
CA TYR A 33 14.27 -3.81 -4.17
C TYR A 33 13.13 -4.00 -3.17
N PHE A 34 11.88 -4.13 -3.63
CA PHE A 34 10.75 -4.29 -2.72
C PHE A 34 10.78 -5.63 -1.97
N THR A 35 11.25 -6.69 -2.63
CA THR A 35 11.47 -7.99 -1.97
C THR A 35 12.52 -7.89 -0.86
N PHE A 36 13.59 -7.12 -1.07
CA PHE A 36 14.60 -6.86 -0.05
C PHE A 36 14.01 -6.12 1.15
N ILE A 37 13.23 -5.05 0.91
CA ILE A 37 12.54 -4.32 1.99
C ILE A 37 11.56 -5.23 2.74
N GLN A 38 10.76 -6.02 2.02
CA GLN A 38 9.85 -7.02 2.61
C GLN A 38 10.59 -8.01 3.52
N THR A 39 11.76 -8.47 3.09
CA THR A 39 12.61 -9.37 3.87
C THR A 39 13.07 -8.68 5.16
N ILE A 40 13.50 -7.43 5.11
CA ILE A 40 13.90 -6.67 6.31
C ILE A 40 12.71 -6.50 7.28
N THR A 41 11.53 -6.14 6.79
CA THR A 41 10.36 -5.92 7.65
C THR A 41 9.79 -7.22 8.25
N SER A 42 9.99 -8.36 7.57
CA SER A 42 9.41 -9.65 7.98
C SER A 42 10.36 -10.51 8.82
N SER A 43 11.67 -10.27 8.75
CA SER A 43 12.71 -11.07 9.42
C SER A 43 12.95 -10.73 10.90
N GLY A 44 12.20 -9.78 11.47
CA GLY A 44 12.42 -9.29 12.83
C GLY A 44 13.63 -8.34 12.97
N ILE A 45 14.25 -7.96 11.85
CA ILE A 45 15.33 -6.97 11.77
C ILE A 45 14.76 -5.58 11.38
N ASN A 46 13.50 -5.33 11.69
CA ASN A 46 12.82 -4.06 11.40
C ASN A 46 13.49 -2.86 12.11
N GLN A 47 14.24 -3.10 13.18
CA GLN A 47 15.07 -2.08 13.82
C GLN A 47 16.13 -1.48 12.89
N VAL A 48 16.61 -2.22 11.88
CA VAL A 48 17.54 -1.66 10.88
C VAL A 48 16.89 -0.52 10.11
N LEU A 49 15.59 -0.61 9.79
CA LEU A 49 14.83 0.49 9.18
C LEU A 49 14.55 1.60 10.21
N ALA A 50 14.12 1.24 11.43
CA ALA A 50 13.77 2.22 12.47
C ALA A 50 14.98 3.04 12.97
N ASN A 51 16.19 2.47 12.92
CA ASN A 51 17.43 3.13 13.34
C ASN A 51 18.03 4.02 12.23
N GLN A 52 17.34 4.19 11.11
CA GLN A 52 17.73 5.19 10.11
C GLN A 52 17.27 6.58 10.57
N GLY A 53 18.01 7.62 10.18
CA GLY A 53 17.55 9.00 10.37
C GLY A 53 16.17 9.21 9.74
N VAL A 54 15.33 10.05 10.35
CA VAL A 54 13.90 10.23 9.99
C VAL A 54 13.71 10.50 8.49
N GLU A 55 14.53 11.37 7.90
CA GLU A 55 14.49 11.67 6.46
C GLU A 55 14.69 10.44 5.57
N ASN A 56 15.55 9.51 5.99
CA ASN A 56 15.82 8.30 5.24
C ASN A 56 14.64 7.32 5.32
N ILE A 57 14.00 7.23 6.49
CA ILE A 57 12.81 6.39 6.66
C ILE A 57 11.69 6.93 5.78
N GLU A 58 11.43 8.24 5.85
CA GLU A 58 10.40 8.89 5.06
C GLU A 58 10.61 8.66 3.55
N ARG A 59 11.84 8.82 3.06
CA ARG A 59 12.18 8.50 1.65
C ARG A 59 11.83 7.06 1.31
N VAL A 60 12.23 6.08 2.14
CA VAL A 60 11.91 4.67 1.94
C VAL A 60 10.40 4.44 1.90
N LEU A 61 9.65 5.03 2.84
CA LEU A 61 8.20 4.93 2.87
C LEU A 61 7.56 5.45 1.59
N PHE A 62 8.02 6.59 1.07
CA PHE A 62 7.54 7.12 -0.20
C PHE A 62 7.88 6.23 -1.39
N THR A 63 9.05 5.59 -1.41
CA THR A 63 9.38 4.62 -2.48
C THR A 63 8.38 3.46 -2.52
N ILE A 64 7.90 3.01 -1.35
CA ILE A 64 6.93 1.92 -1.25
C ILE A 64 5.55 2.38 -1.73
N ILE A 65 5.14 3.61 -1.42
CA ILE A 65 3.89 4.19 -1.92
C ILE A 65 3.90 4.31 -3.45
N GLN A 66 4.98 4.82 -4.04
CA GLN A 66 5.13 4.88 -5.49
C GLN A 66 5.13 3.47 -6.12
N GLY A 67 5.81 2.52 -5.48
CA GLY A 67 5.77 1.10 -5.80
C GLY A 67 4.35 0.51 -5.84
N ALA A 68 3.51 0.91 -4.90
CA ALA A 68 2.13 0.45 -4.78
C ALA A 68 1.18 1.10 -5.80
N VAL A 69 1.37 2.38 -6.14
CA VAL A 69 0.37 3.19 -6.87
C VAL A 69 0.77 3.54 -8.29
N ASP A 70 2.03 3.89 -8.54
CA ASP A 70 2.42 4.58 -9.77
C ASP A 70 2.96 3.63 -10.84
N PHE A 71 3.55 2.51 -10.44
CA PHE A 71 4.11 1.54 -11.37
C PHE A 71 3.11 0.40 -11.66
N PRO A 72 2.75 0.15 -12.93
CA PRO A 72 1.79 -0.88 -13.32
C PRO A 72 2.43 -2.28 -13.33
N ASP A 73 2.96 -2.69 -12.19
CA ASP A 73 3.54 -4.02 -11.98
C ASP A 73 2.84 -4.70 -10.78
N PRO A 74 1.81 -5.54 -11.04
CA PRO A 74 1.03 -6.17 -9.99
C PRO A 74 1.87 -6.97 -8.98
N ILE A 75 3.02 -7.53 -9.40
CA ILE A 75 3.89 -8.27 -8.50
C ILE A 75 4.57 -7.32 -7.51
N ALA A 76 5.12 -6.21 -8.00
CA ALA A 76 5.75 -5.20 -7.17
C ALA A 76 4.71 -4.49 -6.26
N GLN A 77 3.55 -4.15 -6.81
CA GLN A 77 2.46 -3.50 -6.06
C GLN A 77 2.00 -4.38 -4.88
N LYS A 78 1.77 -5.67 -5.13
CA LYS A 78 1.42 -6.64 -4.08
C LYS A 78 2.49 -6.67 -2.99
N THR A 79 3.77 -6.77 -3.35
CA THR A 79 4.87 -6.76 -2.38
C THR A 79 4.88 -5.46 -1.56
N CYS A 80 4.63 -4.31 -2.20
CA CYS A 80 4.52 -3.03 -1.49
C CYS A 80 3.39 -3.03 -0.46
N PHE A 81 2.19 -3.52 -0.80
CA PHE A 81 1.10 -3.61 0.17
C PHE A 81 1.39 -4.57 1.32
N ILE A 82 2.09 -5.69 1.07
CA ILE A 82 2.54 -6.58 2.15
C ILE A 82 3.49 -5.84 3.10
N VAL A 83 4.44 -5.07 2.55
CA VAL A 83 5.35 -4.23 3.35
C VAL A 83 4.56 -3.19 4.15
N LEU A 84 3.65 -2.44 3.51
CA LEU A 84 2.85 -1.42 4.18
C LEU A 84 2.01 -2.00 5.32
N SER A 85 1.35 -3.13 5.09
CA SER A 85 0.59 -3.86 6.13
C SER A 85 1.49 -4.23 7.30
N LYS A 86 2.70 -4.75 7.04
CA LYS A 86 3.67 -5.09 8.10
C LYS A 86 4.15 -3.86 8.86
N LEU A 87 4.39 -2.74 8.18
CA LEU A 87 4.78 -1.49 8.83
C LEU A 87 3.64 -0.92 9.71
N VAL A 88 2.38 -1.04 9.28
CA VAL A 88 1.22 -0.68 10.11
C VAL A 88 1.15 -1.56 11.36
N GLU A 89 1.36 -2.87 11.23
CA GLU A 89 1.43 -3.78 12.38
C GLU A 89 2.49 -3.30 13.40
N LEU A 90 3.70 -3.00 12.91
CA LEU A 90 4.84 -2.62 13.75
C LEU A 90 4.70 -1.22 14.35
N TRP A 91 4.30 -0.22 13.56
CA TRP A 91 4.41 1.21 13.91
C TRP A 91 3.07 1.95 14.00
N GLY A 92 1.95 1.32 13.65
CA GLY A 92 0.63 1.97 13.65
C GLY A 92 -0.05 2.07 15.02
N GLY A 93 0.47 1.43 16.05
CA GLY A 93 -0.10 1.45 17.41
C GLY A 93 0.24 2.72 18.20
N LYS A 94 -0.28 2.83 19.43
CA LYS A 94 -0.01 3.97 20.33
C LYS A 94 1.47 4.13 20.68
N ASP A 95 2.17 3.02 20.87
CA ASP A 95 3.61 2.97 21.15
C ASP A 95 4.46 2.83 19.87
N GLY A 96 3.88 3.20 18.73
CA GLY A 96 4.51 3.10 17.41
C GLY A 96 5.48 4.24 17.12
N MET A 97 5.98 4.29 15.89
CA MET A 97 6.88 5.34 15.44
C MET A 97 6.13 6.69 15.35
N ALA A 98 6.73 7.74 15.91
CA ALA A 98 6.18 9.10 15.85
C ALA A 98 5.98 9.55 14.39
N GLY A 99 4.84 10.19 14.10
CA GLY A 99 4.48 10.64 12.75
C GLY A 99 3.99 9.52 11.80
N PHE A 100 4.19 8.24 12.14
CA PHE A 100 3.69 7.13 11.32
C PHE A 100 2.15 7.08 11.23
N PRO A 101 1.37 7.39 12.29
CA PRO A 101 -0.08 7.53 12.16
C PRO A 101 -0.50 8.52 11.09
N ASP A 102 0.12 9.70 11.01
CA ASP A 102 -0.16 10.68 9.97
C ASP A 102 0.18 10.13 8.58
N PHE A 103 1.29 9.41 8.46
CA PHE A 103 1.68 8.75 7.21
C PHE A 103 0.64 7.70 6.76
N ILE A 104 0.04 6.95 7.70
CA ILE A 104 -1.05 6.00 7.40
C ILE A 104 -2.20 6.73 6.71
N TYR A 105 -2.71 7.80 7.32
CA TYR A 105 -3.90 8.49 6.82
C TYR A 105 -3.63 9.29 5.53
N LYS A 106 -2.45 9.92 5.42
CA LYS A 106 -2.08 10.75 4.27
C LYS A 106 -1.63 9.96 3.04
N HIS A 107 -1.12 8.74 3.22
CA HIS A 107 -0.50 7.99 2.12
C HIS A 107 -0.94 6.54 2.02
N ILE A 108 -0.94 5.76 3.11
CA ILE A 108 -1.26 4.32 3.02
C ILE A 108 -2.74 4.11 2.72
N VAL A 109 -3.64 4.79 3.44
CA VAL A 109 -5.07 4.72 3.17
C VAL A 109 -5.37 5.15 1.74
N PRO A 110 -4.88 6.32 1.25
CA PRO A 110 -5.01 6.66 -0.16
C PRO A 110 -4.50 5.62 -1.14
N ALA A 111 -3.32 5.04 -0.90
CA ALA A 111 -2.76 4.02 -1.79
C ALA A 111 -3.70 2.81 -1.96
N CYS A 112 -4.38 2.36 -0.90
CA CYS A 112 -5.32 1.25 -0.93
C CYS A 112 -6.55 1.49 -1.82
N PHE A 113 -6.89 2.74 -2.15
CA PHE A 113 -8.01 3.08 -3.03
C PHE A 113 -7.55 3.60 -4.39
N LEU A 114 -6.50 4.42 -4.43
CA LEU A 114 -5.98 4.99 -5.67
C LEU A 114 -5.37 3.94 -6.59
N ALA A 115 -4.63 2.96 -6.06
CA ALA A 115 -4.03 1.91 -6.89
C ALA A 115 -5.10 1.10 -7.64
N PRO A 116 -6.17 0.58 -6.97
CA PRO A 116 -7.26 -0.09 -7.67
C PRO A 116 -8.01 0.77 -8.69
N LEU A 117 -8.10 2.09 -8.49
CA LEU A 117 -8.78 3.01 -9.40
C LEU A 117 -7.98 3.33 -10.67
N LYS A 118 -6.68 3.00 -10.73
CA LYS A 118 -5.87 3.23 -11.93
C LYS A 118 -6.41 2.40 -13.12
N PRO A 119 -6.37 2.93 -14.36
CA PRO A 119 -6.74 2.18 -15.56
C PRO A 119 -5.91 0.90 -15.75
N SER A 120 -4.64 0.92 -15.33
CA SER A 120 -3.72 -0.23 -15.42
C SER A 120 -4.04 -1.37 -14.45
N PHE A 121 -4.96 -1.17 -13.50
CA PHE A 121 -5.30 -2.16 -12.48
C PHE A 121 -6.42 -3.08 -12.98
N ASP A 122 -6.08 -4.09 -13.77
CA ASP A 122 -7.04 -5.02 -14.38
C ASP A 122 -7.60 -6.05 -13.38
N LEU A 123 -8.89 -5.95 -13.03
CA LEU A 123 -9.55 -6.88 -12.10
C LEU A 123 -9.89 -8.26 -12.70
N THR A 124 -9.58 -8.49 -13.97
CA THR A 124 -9.62 -9.81 -14.61
C THR A 124 -8.30 -10.56 -14.47
N ASP A 125 -7.19 -9.85 -14.25
CA ASP A 125 -5.87 -10.44 -13.99
C ASP A 125 -5.77 -10.97 -12.55
N ALA A 126 -5.24 -12.19 -12.42
CA ALA A 126 -5.11 -12.86 -11.14
C ALA A 126 -4.11 -12.16 -10.19
N GLN A 127 -2.99 -11.62 -10.70
CA GLN A 127 -2.01 -10.94 -9.83
C GLN A 127 -2.56 -9.62 -9.28
N THR A 128 -3.35 -8.93 -10.08
CA THR A 128 -4.02 -7.69 -9.70
C THR A 128 -5.13 -7.93 -8.67
N VAL A 129 -5.90 -9.03 -8.80
CA VAL A 129 -6.85 -9.47 -7.76
C VAL A 129 -6.13 -9.82 -6.45
N LEU A 130 -4.95 -10.44 -6.51
CA LEU A 130 -4.12 -10.66 -5.31
C LEU A 130 -3.65 -9.34 -4.71
N THR A 131 -3.25 -8.37 -5.53
CA THR A 131 -2.87 -7.02 -5.08
C THR A 131 -4.04 -6.33 -4.37
N LEU A 132 -5.25 -6.43 -4.91
CA LEU A 132 -6.45 -5.89 -4.25
C LEU A 132 -6.72 -6.58 -2.92
N SER A 133 -6.46 -7.88 -2.84
CA SER A 133 -6.58 -8.62 -1.58
C SER A 133 -5.61 -8.10 -0.51
N GLU A 134 -4.40 -7.69 -0.91
CA GLU A 134 -3.44 -7.06 0.01
C GLU A 134 -3.85 -5.63 0.39
N CYS A 135 -4.51 -4.87 -0.49
CA CYS A 135 -5.12 -3.59 -0.14
C CYS A 135 -6.16 -3.77 0.98
N ALA A 136 -7.06 -4.75 0.82
CA ALA A 136 -8.06 -5.09 1.82
C ALA A 136 -7.43 -5.50 3.16
N LEU A 137 -6.39 -6.33 3.14
CA LEU A 137 -5.66 -6.73 4.35
C LEU A 137 -4.95 -5.55 5.02
N THR A 138 -4.39 -4.63 4.23
CA THR A 138 -3.74 -3.42 4.76
C THR A 138 -4.76 -2.55 5.50
N LEU A 139 -5.93 -2.30 4.92
CA LEU A 139 -7.02 -1.58 5.58
C LEU A 139 -7.48 -2.29 6.86
N LYS A 140 -7.59 -3.62 6.84
CA LYS A 140 -7.93 -4.42 8.03
C LYS A 140 -6.88 -4.27 9.13
N MET A 141 -5.60 -4.26 8.77
CA MET A 141 -4.50 -4.06 9.72
C MET A 141 -4.52 -2.64 10.31
N ILE A 142 -4.80 -1.62 9.50
CA ILE A 142 -4.99 -0.24 9.99
C ILE A 142 -6.13 -0.20 11.00
N HIS A 143 -7.28 -0.82 10.69
CA HIS A 143 -8.38 -0.91 11.64
C HIS A 143 -7.99 -1.62 12.93
N LEU A 144 -7.22 -2.71 12.86
CA LEU A 144 -6.75 -3.43 14.05
C LEU A 144 -5.86 -2.55 14.94
N ARG A 145 -5.02 -1.70 14.34
CA ARG A 145 -4.03 -0.88 15.08
C ARG A 145 -4.58 0.46 15.55
N ARG A 146 -5.53 1.05 14.82
CA ARG A 146 -6.12 2.36 15.10
C ARG A 146 -7.50 2.27 15.77
N GLY A 147 -8.23 1.19 15.51
CA GLY A 147 -9.54 0.95 16.12
C GLY A 147 -10.64 1.86 15.57
N PRO A 148 -11.55 2.38 16.42
CA PRO A 148 -12.72 3.14 15.99
C PRO A 148 -12.42 4.45 15.25
N GLU A 149 -11.31 5.13 15.58
CA GLU A 149 -10.94 6.40 14.92
C GLU A 149 -10.74 6.24 13.41
N PHE A 150 -10.26 5.07 12.96
CA PHE A 150 -10.08 4.81 11.54
C PHE A 150 -11.42 4.67 10.82
N ILE A 151 -12.41 4.06 11.47
CA ILE A 151 -13.78 3.98 10.94
C ILE A 151 -14.37 5.39 10.81
N GLN A 152 -14.21 6.22 11.84
CA GLN A 152 -14.67 7.60 11.81
C GLN A 152 -14.02 8.40 10.68
N TYR A 153 -12.70 8.31 10.52
CA TYR A 153 -11.96 8.96 9.44
C TYR A 153 -12.45 8.53 8.05
N LEU A 154 -12.66 7.22 7.83
CA LEU A 154 -13.19 6.74 6.57
C LEU A 154 -14.60 7.28 6.28
N GLN A 155 -15.46 7.34 7.30
CA GLN A 155 -16.85 7.78 7.16
C GLN A 155 -17.00 9.29 6.95
N GLN A 156 -16.18 10.09 7.63
CA GLN A 156 -16.37 11.53 7.72
C GLN A 156 -15.46 12.31 6.77
N GLU A 157 -14.30 11.76 6.41
CA GLU A 157 -13.27 12.48 5.68
C GLU A 157 -12.94 11.78 4.36
N TYR A 158 -12.38 10.57 4.43
CA TYR A 158 -11.70 10.00 3.26
C TYR A 158 -12.66 9.50 2.16
N LEU A 159 -13.63 8.64 2.48
CA LEU A 159 -14.57 8.12 1.46
C LEU A 159 -15.47 9.22 0.88
N PRO A 160 -15.98 10.19 1.68
CA PRO A 160 -16.65 11.36 1.13
C PRO A 160 -15.79 12.20 0.19
N SER A 161 -14.48 12.33 0.46
CA SER A 161 -13.55 13.04 -0.44
C SER A 161 -13.40 12.36 -1.81
N LEU A 162 -13.64 11.05 -1.87
CA LEU A 162 -13.71 10.27 -3.11
C LEU A 162 -15.12 10.27 -3.74
N GLN A 163 -16.06 11.06 -3.20
CA GLN A 163 -17.46 11.14 -3.65
C GLN A 163 -18.21 9.80 -3.55
N VAL A 164 -17.79 8.92 -2.63
CA VAL A 164 -18.50 7.67 -2.34
C VAL A 164 -19.80 8.00 -1.58
N SER A 165 -20.91 7.37 -1.97
CA SER A 165 -22.21 7.65 -1.35
C SER A 165 -22.22 7.26 0.15
N PRO A 166 -23.08 7.88 0.98
CA PRO A 166 -23.20 7.55 2.40
C PRO A 166 -23.54 6.08 2.65
N GLU A 167 -24.36 5.48 1.79
CA GLU A 167 -24.78 4.08 1.90
C GLU A 167 -23.58 3.14 1.71
N ILE A 168 -22.81 3.34 0.64
CA ILE A 168 -21.61 2.54 0.35
C ILE A 168 -20.54 2.78 1.41
N THR A 169 -20.39 4.01 1.88
CA THR A 169 -19.47 4.38 2.97
C THR A 169 -19.79 3.58 4.24
N GLN A 170 -21.07 3.48 4.61
CA GLN A 170 -21.51 2.67 5.75
C GLN A 170 -21.23 1.18 5.53
N GLU A 171 -21.54 0.64 4.35
CA GLU A 171 -21.28 -0.76 4.02
C GLU A 171 -19.79 -1.12 4.11
N VAL A 172 -18.91 -0.34 3.49
CA VAL A 172 -17.44 -0.54 3.55
C VAL A 172 -16.99 -0.59 5.00
N CYS A 173 -17.44 0.36 5.82
CA CYS A 173 -17.06 0.47 7.23
C CYS A 173 -17.61 -0.69 8.08
N GLN A 174 -18.82 -1.19 7.79
CA GLN A 174 -19.38 -2.35 8.46
C GLN A 174 -18.60 -3.62 8.09
N VAL A 175 -18.33 -3.84 6.81
CA VAL A 175 -17.56 -5.00 6.34
C VAL A 175 -16.13 -5.00 6.89
N LEU A 176 -15.49 -3.83 6.95
CA LEU A 176 -14.15 -3.66 7.51
C LEU A 176 -14.07 -4.05 8.99
N GLN A 177 -15.15 -3.93 9.75
CA GLN A 177 -15.22 -4.33 11.16
C GLN A 177 -15.43 -5.85 11.35
N GLN A 178 -15.95 -6.56 10.36
CA GLN A 178 -16.21 -8.01 10.47
C GLN A 178 -14.90 -8.82 10.62
N PRO A 179 -14.83 -9.82 11.51
CA PRO A 179 -13.57 -10.52 11.80
C PRO A 179 -13.01 -11.29 10.60
N ASP A 180 -13.86 -11.79 9.70
CA ASP A 180 -13.44 -12.56 8.53
C ASP A 180 -12.92 -11.66 7.40
N ALA A 181 -11.60 -11.68 7.20
CA ALA A 181 -10.94 -10.94 6.12
C ALA A 181 -11.38 -11.37 4.72
N LYS A 182 -11.92 -12.60 4.55
CA LYS A 182 -12.43 -13.07 3.26
C LYS A 182 -13.65 -12.26 2.82
N VAL A 183 -14.51 -11.88 3.76
CA VAL A 183 -15.69 -11.03 3.46
C VAL A 183 -15.23 -9.67 2.94
N LEU A 184 -14.25 -9.05 3.60
CA LEU A 184 -13.68 -7.78 3.14
C LEU A 184 -13.04 -7.89 1.76
N LYS A 185 -12.23 -8.92 1.48
CA LYS A 185 -11.62 -9.12 0.16
C LYS A 185 -12.66 -9.25 -0.95
N ASN A 186 -13.72 -10.02 -0.71
CA ASN A 186 -14.81 -10.20 -1.67
C ASN A 186 -15.58 -8.90 -1.90
N TYR A 187 -15.88 -8.16 -0.82
CA TYR A 187 -16.56 -6.88 -0.91
C TYR A 187 -15.72 -5.85 -1.68
N MET A 188 -14.43 -5.72 -1.38
CA MET A 188 -13.53 -4.79 -2.07
C MET A 188 -13.43 -5.09 -3.56
N LYS A 189 -13.42 -6.37 -3.95
CA LYS A 189 -13.50 -6.77 -5.36
C LYS A 189 -14.78 -6.27 -6.02
N ALA A 190 -15.94 -6.52 -5.40
CA ALA A 190 -17.22 -6.07 -5.94
C ALA A 190 -17.34 -4.53 -5.98
N PHE A 191 -16.84 -3.84 -4.96
CA PHE A 191 -16.81 -2.38 -4.87
C PHE A 191 -16.05 -1.75 -6.05
N PHE A 192 -14.80 -2.17 -6.30
CA PHE A 192 -14.03 -1.61 -7.40
C PHE A 192 -14.48 -2.08 -8.78
N GLN A 193 -15.08 -3.28 -8.89
CA GLN A 193 -15.72 -3.70 -10.14
C GLN A 193 -16.86 -2.76 -10.51
N ARG A 194 -17.69 -2.32 -9.55
CA ARG A 194 -18.76 -1.35 -9.79
C ARG A 194 -18.24 0.04 -10.07
N ALA A 195 -17.17 0.47 -9.39
CA ALA A 195 -16.59 1.80 -9.57
C ALA A 195 -15.88 1.99 -10.93
N LYS A 196 -15.53 0.89 -11.62
CA LYS A 196 -14.93 0.90 -12.96
C LYS A 196 -15.95 0.79 -14.10
N LEU A 197 -17.22 0.56 -13.79
CA LEU A 197 -18.33 0.58 -14.73
C LEU A 197 -18.90 1.99 -14.83
#